data_AF-A0A7W8F0T0-F1
#
_entry.id   AF-A0A7W8F0T0-F1
#
_cell.length_a   1.000
_cell.length_b   1.000
_cell.length_c   1.000
_cell.angle_alpha   90.00
_cell.angle_beta   90.00
_cell.angle_gamma   90.00
#
_symmetry.space_group_name_H-M   'P 1'
#
loop_
_entity.id
_entity.type
_entity.pdbx_description
1 polymer ?
#
loop_
_entity_poly.entity_id
_entity_poly.type
_entity_poly.pdbx_seq_one_letter_code
_entity_poly.pdbx_strand_id
1 'polypeptide(L)'
;MIELDDLALVGQALFETVSDDWVAGHPYGPAFFDIFGTLHREMPEAVYLRYIRSWQEWFENALLENEFRKARQIPSLETYLDFRLLSVGLLPCIVSAEYFLDQDLTELVAADAQLARAGRVAVEHAMLVNDLYSFRQECFRGDNFNCVSVLVSTMSS
;
A
#
# COMPACT_ATOMS: atom_id res chain seq x y z
N MET A 1 -16.04 13.60 -0.58
CA MET A 1 -15.82 12.67 0.54
C MET A 1 -15.99 11.31 -0.10
N ILE A 2 -14.91 10.58 -0.34
CA ILE A 2 -14.98 9.23 -0.93
C ILE A 2 -15.48 8.33 0.20
N GLU A 3 -16.63 7.71 0.02
CA GLU A 3 -17.27 6.85 1.02
C GLU A 3 -16.53 5.50 1.05
N LEU A 4 -16.51 4.82 2.20
CA LEU A 4 -15.81 3.53 2.37
C LEU A 4 -16.33 2.46 1.42
N ASP A 5 -17.61 2.57 1.03
CA ASP A 5 -18.25 1.67 0.07
C ASP A 5 -17.68 1.84 -1.34
N ASP A 6 -17.23 3.05 -1.72
CA ASP A 6 -16.59 3.28 -3.03
C ASP A 6 -15.25 2.52 -3.12
N LEU A 7 -14.53 2.39 -2.00
CA LEU A 7 -13.20 1.77 -1.95
C LEU A 7 -13.24 0.24 -1.85
N ALA A 8 -14.23 -0.33 -1.15
CA ALA A 8 -14.46 -1.78 -1.13
C ALA A 8 -14.87 -2.30 -2.51
N LEU A 9 -15.64 -1.49 -3.25
CA LEU A 9 -16.00 -1.73 -4.63
C LEU A 9 -14.79 -1.55 -5.57
N VAL A 10 -13.89 -0.58 -5.29
CA VAL A 10 -12.61 -0.37 -5.98
C VAL A 10 -11.67 -1.58 -5.81
N GLY A 11 -11.59 -2.23 -4.64
CA GLY A 11 -10.74 -3.40 -4.42
C GLY A 11 -11.11 -4.63 -5.27
N GLN A 12 -12.41 -4.89 -5.45
CA GLN A 12 -12.91 -5.97 -6.32
C GLN A 12 -12.97 -5.58 -7.81
N ALA A 13 -13.30 -4.33 -8.13
CA ALA A 13 -13.49 -3.87 -9.51
C ALA A 13 -12.21 -3.43 -10.22
N LEU A 14 -11.13 -3.09 -9.49
CA LEU A 14 -9.91 -2.54 -10.11
C LEU A 14 -9.26 -3.45 -11.16
N PHE A 15 -9.40 -4.77 -11.07
CA PHE A 15 -8.48 -5.66 -11.80
C PHE A 15 -9.08 -6.85 -12.56
N GLU A 16 -10.33 -7.25 -12.33
CA GLU A 16 -10.98 -8.27 -13.20
C GLU A 16 -11.66 -7.64 -14.42
N THR A 17 -12.07 -6.38 -14.32
CA THR A 17 -12.66 -5.61 -15.41
C THR A 17 -12.41 -4.14 -15.14
N VAL A 18 -11.36 -3.58 -15.75
CA VAL A 18 -11.27 -2.13 -15.92
C VAL A 18 -12.39 -1.73 -16.89
N SER A 19 -13.62 -1.62 -16.36
CA SER A 19 -14.74 -1.07 -17.11
C SER A 19 -14.49 0.44 -17.23
N ASP A 20 -14.63 0.96 -18.45
CA ASP A 20 -14.54 2.39 -18.78
C ASP A 20 -15.42 3.27 -17.87
N ASP A 21 -16.44 2.69 -17.22
CA ASP A 21 -17.44 3.38 -16.40
C ASP A 21 -16.93 3.83 -15.01
N TRP A 22 -15.86 3.26 -14.47
CA TRP A 22 -15.41 3.53 -13.09
C TRP A 22 -14.49 4.75 -12.98
N VAL A 23 -13.73 4.99 -14.04
CA VAL A 23 -12.87 6.16 -14.23
C VAL A 23 -13.61 7.30 -14.94
N ALA A 24 -14.79 7.00 -15.51
CA ALA A 24 -15.64 7.98 -16.16
C ALA A 24 -16.11 9.04 -15.14
N GLY A 25 -15.48 10.21 -15.19
CA GLY A 25 -15.83 11.37 -14.37
C GLY A 25 -14.91 11.65 -13.19
N HIS A 26 -13.98 10.75 -12.83
CA HIS A 26 -12.94 11.06 -11.84
C HIS A 26 -11.74 11.73 -12.53
N PRO A 27 -11.21 12.87 -12.02
CA PRO A 27 -10.18 13.64 -12.72
C PRO A 27 -8.87 12.87 -12.97
N TYR A 28 -8.60 11.82 -12.17
CA TYR A 28 -7.41 10.98 -12.30
C TYR A 28 -7.66 9.63 -12.97
N GLY A 29 -8.92 9.31 -13.26
CA GLY A 29 -9.31 8.01 -13.80
C GLY A 29 -8.58 7.62 -15.11
N PRO A 30 -8.54 8.50 -16.12
CA PRO A 30 -7.81 8.21 -17.36
C PRO A 30 -6.32 7.93 -17.16
N ALA A 31 -5.68 8.61 -16.20
CA ALA A 31 -4.25 8.39 -15.92
C ALA A 31 -4.01 7.02 -15.27
N PHE A 32 -4.88 6.59 -14.34
CA PHE A 32 -4.79 5.25 -13.77
C PHE A 32 -5.01 4.16 -14.81
N PHE A 33 -6.02 4.32 -15.66
CA PHE A 33 -6.29 3.39 -16.77
C PHE A 33 -5.06 3.24 -17.68
N ASP A 34 -4.46 4.36 -18.09
CA ASP A 34 -3.29 4.36 -18.97
C ASP A 34 -2.07 3.72 -18.31
N ILE A 35 -1.78 4.05 -17.04
CA ILE A 35 -0.66 3.48 -16.28
C ILE A 35 -0.83 1.97 -16.12
N PHE A 36 -1.94 1.50 -15.52
CA PHE A 36 -2.15 0.08 -15.27
C PHE A 36 -2.28 -0.72 -16.58
N GLY A 37 -2.96 -0.15 -17.58
CA GLY A 37 -3.07 -0.76 -18.91
C GLY A 37 -1.71 -0.89 -19.60
N THR A 38 -0.81 0.08 -19.43
CA THR A 38 0.56 -0.02 -19.94
C THR A 38 1.36 -1.07 -19.19
N LEU A 39 1.33 -1.07 -17.85
CA LEU A 39 2.06 -2.07 -17.06
C LEU A 39 1.57 -3.49 -17.34
N HIS A 40 0.27 -3.70 -17.55
CA HIS A 40 -0.27 -5.01 -17.95
C HIS A 40 0.29 -5.53 -19.28
N ARG A 41 0.48 -4.63 -20.26
CA ARG A 41 0.99 -5.00 -21.59
C ARG A 41 2.49 -5.26 -21.60
N GLU A 42 3.23 -4.50 -20.80
CA GLU A 42 4.69 -4.47 -20.89
C GLU A 42 5.39 -5.30 -19.80
N MET A 43 4.79 -5.47 -18.61
CA MET A 43 5.37 -6.30 -17.56
C MET A 43 5.20 -7.80 -17.88
N PRO A 44 6.18 -8.65 -17.53
CA PRO A 44 5.98 -10.09 -17.52
C PRO A 44 4.75 -10.47 -16.68
N GLU A 45 3.93 -11.39 -17.19
CA GLU A 45 2.63 -11.75 -16.59
C GLU A 45 2.76 -12.13 -15.11
N ALA A 46 3.77 -12.93 -14.76
CA ALA A 46 4.03 -13.35 -13.39
C ALA A 46 4.35 -12.15 -12.46
N VAL A 47 5.16 -11.20 -12.93
CA VAL A 47 5.49 -9.96 -12.20
C VAL A 47 4.26 -9.08 -12.06
N TYR A 48 3.47 -8.91 -13.13
CA TYR A 48 2.23 -8.13 -13.11
C TYR A 48 1.21 -8.69 -12.12
N LEU A 49 1.01 -10.00 -12.08
CA LEU A 49 0.09 -10.64 -11.13
C LEU A 49 0.49 -10.38 -9.67
N ARG A 50 1.79 -10.41 -9.35
CA ARG A 50 2.28 -10.04 -8.01
C ARG A 50 2.12 -8.55 -7.74
N TYR A 51 2.38 -7.70 -8.72
CA TYR A 51 2.23 -6.25 -8.60
C TYR A 51 0.79 -5.86 -8.27
N ILE A 52 -0.17 -6.45 -8.98
CA ILE A 52 -1.60 -6.25 -8.73
C ILE A 52 -2.02 -6.78 -7.37
N ARG A 53 -1.54 -7.98 -6.98
CA ARG A 53 -1.80 -8.52 -5.65
C ARG A 53 -1.33 -7.59 -4.54
N SER A 54 -0.13 -7.01 -4.67
CA SER A 54 0.38 -6.03 -3.69
C SER A 54 -0.47 -4.76 -3.63
N TRP A 55 -1.09 -4.33 -4.73
CA TRP A 55 -2.06 -3.23 -4.70
C TRP A 55 -3.36 -3.62 -4.01
N GLN A 56 -3.88 -4.82 -4.26
CA GLN A 56 -5.09 -5.31 -3.58
C GLN A 56 -4.90 -5.33 -2.06
N GLU A 57 -3.79 -5.90 -1.59
CA GLU A 57 -3.43 -5.91 -0.17
C GLU A 57 -3.34 -4.48 0.39
N TRP A 58 -2.78 -3.54 -0.39
CA TRP A 58 -2.73 -2.14 0.01
C TRP A 58 -4.12 -1.52 0.17
N PHE A 59 -5.03 -1.69 -0.80
CA PHE A 59 -6.38 -1.13 -0.73
C PHE A 59 -7.15 -1.65 0.49
N GLU A 60 -7.08 -2.96 0.75
CA GLU A 60 -7.71 -3.60 1.91
C GLU A 60 -7.19 -3.02 3.24
N ASN A 61 -5.88 -2.79 3.35
CA ASN A 61 -5.28 -2.28 4.59
C ASN A 61 -5.39 -0.75 4.72
N ALA A 62 -5.44 -0.02 3.62
CA ALA A 62 -5.72 1.42 3.62
C ALA A 62 -7.11 1.72 4.17
N LEU A 63 -8.09 0.84 3.93
CA LEU A 63 -9.42 0.91 4.54
C LEU A 63 -9.35 0.75 6.06
N LEU A 64 -8.63 -0.26 6.55
CA LEU A 64 -8.44 -0.47 7.98
C LEU A 64 -7.76 0.74 8.64
N GLU A 65 -6.72 1.28 8.02
CA GLU A 65 -6.05 2.51 8.47
C GLU A 65 -7.03 3.69 8.53
N ASN A 66 -7.91 3.84 7.53
CA ASN A 66 -8.93 4.89 7.52
C ASN A 66 -9.93 4.74 8.68
N GLU A 67 -10.31 3.53 9.06
CA GLU A 67 -11.19 3.29 10.22
C GLU A 67 -10.55 3.77 11.53
N PHE A 68 -9.27 3.45 11.78
CA PHE A 68 -8.55 3.96 12.95
C PHE A 68 -8.47 5.50 12.94
N ARG A 69 -8.16 6.09 11.78
CA ARG A 69 -8.10 7.55 11.62
C ARG A 69 -9.45 8.22 11.91
N LYS A 70 -10.54 7.67 11.38
CA LYS A 70 -11.92 8.16 11.62
C LYS A 70 -12.32 8.05 13.09
N ALA A 71 -11.99 6.93 13.73
CA ALA A 71 -12.24 6.70 15.14
C ALA A 71 -11.31 7.50 16.07
N ARG A 72 -10.26 8.14 15.51
CA ARG A 72 -9.16 8.80 16.26
C ARG A 72 -8.53 7.86 17.28
N GLN A 73 -8.42 6.59 16.92
CA GLN A 73 -7.84 5.54 17.76
C GLN A 73 -6.38 5.34 17.37
N ILE A 74 -5.52 5.27 18.39
CA ILE A 74 -4.12 4.90 18.21
C ILE A 74 -4.02 3.39 18.50
N PRO A 75 -3.65 2.55 17.52
CA PRO A 75 -3.49 1.11 17.73
C PRO A 75 -2.30 0.80 18.66
N SER A 76 -2.19 -0.45 19.12
CA SER A 76 -0.96 -0.94 19.74
C SER A 76 0.19 -0.94 18.71
N LEU A 77 1.45 -0.98 19.18
CA LEU A 77 2.60 -1.05 18.28
C LEU A 77 2.56 -2.27 17.37
N GLU A 78 2.21 -3.44 17.90
CA GLU A 78 2.09 -4.68 17.14
C GLU A 78 1.04 -4.54 16.04
N THR A 79 -0.18 -4.13 16.41
CA THR A 79 -1.27 -3.92 15.45
C THR A 79 -0.90 -2.87 14.40
N TYR A 80 -0.25 -1.77 14.81
CA TYR A 80 0.23 -0.74 13.89
C TYR A 80 1.17 -1.31 12.84
N LEU A 81 2.23 -2.02 13.26
CA LEU A 81 3.23 -2.56 12.35
C LEU A 81 2.63 -3.58 11.37
N ASP A 82 1.69 -4.41 11.83
CA ASP A 82 1.07 -5.47 11.02
C ASP A 82 0.36 -4.93 9.78
N PHE A 83 -0.56 -3.97 9.94
CA PHE A 83 -1.29 -3.45 8.79
C PHE A 83 -0.57 -2.27 8.12
N ARG A 84 0.27 -1.49 8.84
CA ARG A 84 0.97 -0.34 8.24
C ARG A 84 1.95 -0.77 7.15
N LEU A 85 2.61 -1.93 7.32
CA LEU A 85 3.45 -2.52 6.29
C LEU A 85 2.71 -2.70 4.97
N LEU A 86 1.42 -3.04 5.05
CA LEU A 86 0.55 -3.26 3.90
C LEU A 86 -0.08 -1.96 3.40
N SER A 87 -0.42 -1.01 4.29
CA SER A 87 -1.07 0.27 3.93
C SER A 87 -0.12 1.40 3.54
N VAL A 88 1.21 1.25 3.71
CA VAL A 88 2.20 2.28 3.31
C VAL A 88 2.35 2.42 1.78
N GLY A 89 1.95 1.41 1.01
CA GLY A 89 1.92 1.48 -0.46
C GLY A 89 3.27 1.27 -1.14
N LEU A 90 4.26 0.71 -0.43
CA LEU A 90 5.62 0.51 -0.96
C LEU A 90 5.88 -0.92 -1.45
N LEU A 91 5.07 -1.91 -1.08
CA LEU A 91 5.19 -3.29 -1.60
C LEU A 91 5.05 -3.37 -3.13
N PRO A 92 4.10 -2.66 -3.78
CA PRO A 92 4.05 -2.61 -5.25
C PRO A 92 5.31 -2.00 -5.88
N CYS A 93 6.02 -1.12 -5.16
CA CYS A 93 7.28 -0.55 -5.64
C CYS A 93 8.41 -1.58 -5.64
N ILE A 94 8.43 -2.52 -4.69
CA ILE A 94 9.40 -3.64 -4.70
C ILE A 94 9.18 -4.51 -5.93
N VAL A 95 7.93 -4.87 -6.23
CA VAL A 95 7.62 -5.71 -7.39
C VAL A 95 7.92 -4.99 -8.71
N SER A 96 7.51 -3.71 -8.84
CA SER A 96 7.76 -2.97 -10.08
C SER A 96 9.25 -2.65 -10.31
N ALA A 97 10.07 -2.58 -9.26
CA ALA A 97 11.52 -2.46 -9.40
C ALA A 97 12.13 -3.65 -10.16
N GLU A 98 11.58 -4.86 -10.03
CA GLU A 98 12.03 -6.02 -10.80
C GLU A 98 11.87 -5.76 -12.30
N TYR A 99 10.69 -5.31 -12.71
CA TYR A 99 10.40 -4.93 -14.10
C TYR A 99 11.34 -3.82 -14.61
N PHE A 100 11.54 -2.74 -13.84
CA PHE A 100 12.41 -1.65 -14.27
C PHE A 100 13.89 -2.03 -14.36
N LEU A 101 14.30 -3.09 -13.68
CA LEU A 101 15.65 -3.64 -13.71
C LEU A 101 15.80 -4.80 -14.70
N ASP A 102 14.77 -5.10 -15.48
CA ASP A 102 14.73 -6.25 -16.40
C ASP A 102 15.04 -7.57 -15.68
N GLN A 103 14.43 -7.75 -14.51
CA GLN A 103 14.51 -8.96 -13.69
C GLN A 103 13.10 -9.51 -13.46
N ASP A 104 12.96 -10.82 -13.49
CA ASP A 104 11.78 -11.52 -12.95
C ASP A 104 12.25 -12.39 -11.78
N LEU A 105 11.92 -11.95 -10.56
CA LEU A 105 12.30 -12.68 -9.35
C LEU A 105 11.16 -13.57 -8.85
N THR A 106 10.11 -13.81 -9.64
CA THR A 106 8.91 -14.53 -9.19
C THR A 106 9.26 -15.89 -8.59
N GLU A 107 10.01 -16.71 -9.33
CA GLU A 107 10.42 -18.04 -8.88
C GLU A 107 11.38 -17.99 -7.68
N LEU A 108 12.30 -17.03 -7.65
CA LEU A 108 13.27 -16.88 -6.57
C LEU A 108 12.58 -16.46 -5.26
N VAL A 109 11.65 -15.51 -5.32
CA VAL A 109 10.87 -15.06 -4.17
C VAL A 109 9.94 -16.18 -3.67
N ALA A 110 9.39 -16.98 -4.58
CA ALA A 110 8.56 -18.13 -4.20
C ALA A 110 9.37 -19.24 -3.52
N ALA A 111 10.62 -19.46 -3.96
CA ALA A 111 11.48 -20.52 -3.45
C ALA A 111 12.29 -20.12 -2.20
N ASP A 112 12.63 -18.84 -2.03
CA ASP A 112 13.49 -18.34 -0.96
C ASP A 112 12.74 -17.39 -0.01
N ALA A 113 12.38 -17.93 1.16
CA ALA A 113 11.71 -17.18 2.22
C ALA A 113 12.56 -16.01 2.77
N GLN A 114 13.89 -16.08 2.71
CA GLN A 114 14.75 -14.97 3.13
C GLN A 114 14.72 -13.82 2.11
N LEU A 115 14.67 -14.14 0.82
CA LEU A 115 14.50 -13.13 -0.23
C LEU A 115 13.14 -12.42 -0.11
N ALA A 116 12.06 -13.18 0.07
CA ALA A 116 10.74 -12.62 0.32
C ALA A 116 10.73 -11.72 1.58
N ARG A 117 11.41 -12.16 2.64
CA ARG A 117 11.55 -11.38 3.89
C ARG A 117 12.37 -10.11 3.69
N ALA A 118 13.42 -10.14 2.87
CA ALA A 118 14.26 -8.97 2.61
C ALA A 118 13.44 -7.81 2.00
N GLY A 119 12.53 -8.11 1.06
CA GLY A 119 11.61 -7.10 0.50
C GLY A 119 10.72 -6.46 1.57
N ARG A 120 10.13 -7.27 2.45
CA ARG A 120 9.29 -6.77 3.56
C ARG A 120 10.08 -5.90 4.54
N VAL A 121 11.30 -6.32 4.92
CA VAL A 121 12.18 -5.55 5.81
C VAL A 121 12.60 -4.21 5.18
N ALA A 122 12.85 -4.19 3.87
CA ALA A 122 13.16 -2.95 3.16
C ALA A 122 11.98 -1.96 3.21
N VAL A 123 10.75 -2.45 3.01
CA VAL A 123 9.53 -1.65 3.13
C VAL A 123 9.31 -1.17 4.57
N GLU A 124 9.46 -2.05 5.56
CA GLU A 124 9.32 -1.70 6.98
C GLU A 124 10.31 -0.60 7.38
N HIS A 125 11.57 -0.71 6.95
CA HIS A 125 12.56 0.33 7.18
C HIS A 125 12.16 1.66 6.53
N ALA A 126 11.77 1.64 5.24
CA ALA A 126 11.36 2.86 4.54
C ALA A 126 10.12 3.52 5.18
N MET A 127 9.16 2.70 5.61
CA MET A 127 7.97 3.11 6.36
C MET A 127 8.32 3.79 7.69
N LEU A 128 9.13 3.14 8.54
CA LEU A 128 9.52 3.70 9.85
C LEU A 128 10.34 4.98 9.72
N VAL A 129 11.19 5.06 8.69
CA VAL A 129 11.94 6.28 8.37
C VAL A 129 11.00 7.38 7.88
N ASN A 130 10.01 7.04 7.06
CA ASN A 130 8.98 7.99 6.63
C ASN A 130 8.23 8.55 7.85
N ASP A 131 7.70 7.68 8.71
CA ASP A 131 7.00 8.06 9.94
C ASP A 131 7.83 9.01 10.82
N LEU A 132 9.13 8.75 10.96
CA LEU A 132 10.02 9.61 11.75
C LEU A 132 10.14 11.02 11.15
N TYR A 133 10.32 11.11 9.83
CA TYR A 133 10.50 12.39 9.14
C TYR A 133 9.18 13.15 8.92
N SER A 134 8.07 12.44 8.69
CA SER A 134 6.75 13.03 8.47
C SER A 134 6.04 13.40 9.78
N PHE A 135 6.41 12.77 10.91
CA PHE A 135 5.76 12.95 12.22
C PHE A 135 5.44 14.40 12.56
N ARG A 136 6.42 15.30 12.44
CA ARG A 136 6.23 16.72 12.79
C ARG A 136 5.11 17.33 11.94
N GLN A 137 5.12 17.09 10.63
CA GLN A 137 4.14 17.64 9.70
C GLN A 137 2.75 17.04 9.95
N GLU A 138 2.67 15.74 10.17
CA GLU A 138 1.42 15.01 10.43
C GLU A 138 0.78 15.48 11.74
N CYS A 139 1.57 15.56 12.81
CA CYS A 139 1.09 16.01 14.11
C CYS A 139 0.47 17.42 14.05
N PHE A 140 1.09 18.35 13.31
CA PHE A 140 0.53 19.70 13.10
C PHE A 140 -0.77 19.72 12.28
N ARG A 141 -1.04 18.66 11.51
CA ARG A 141 -2.29 18.48 10.76
C ARG A 141 -3.35 17.70 11.55
N GLY A 142 -3.05 17.33 12.79
CA GLY A 142 -3.91 16.48 13.61
C GLY A 142 -3.92 15.01 13.17
N ASP A 143 -2.94 14.61 12.37
CA ASP A 143 -2.71 13.24 11.97
C ASP A 143 -1.64 12.62 12.88
N ASN A 144 -2.05 11.68 13.72
CA ASN A 144 -1.16 10.99 14.65
C ASN A 144 -0.97 9.52 14.27
N PHE A 145 -1.16 9.19 12.99
CA PHE A 145 -1.10 7.82 12.52
C PHE A 145 0.31 7.43 12.03
N ASN A 146 1.26 7.45 12.96
CA ASN A 146 2.65 7.10 12.73
C ASN A 146 3.24 6.37 13.95
N CYS A 147 4.32 5.62 13.73
CA CYS A 147 4.98 4.84 14.78
C CYS A 147 5.40 5.70 16.00
N VAL A 148 5.85 6.94 15.77
CA VAL A 148 6.24 7.86 16.85
C VAL A 148 5.06 8.16 17.79
N SER A 149 3.88 8.41 17.22
CA SER A 149 2.67 8.71 18.00
C SER A 149 2.21 7.50 18.81
N VAL A 150 2.29 6.29 18.23
CA VAL A 150 1.99 5.03 18.92
C VAL A 150 2.93 4.80 20.11
N LEU A 151 4.22 5.08 19.96
CA LEU A 151 5.19 4.97 21.04
C LEU A 151 4.94 5.98 22.16
N VAL A 152 4.59 7.23 21.82
CA VAL A 152 4.28 8.26 22.82
C VAL A 152 2.99 7.93 23.59
N SER A 153 1.96 7.39 22.93
CA SER A 153 0.71 7.02 23.60
C SER A 153 0.88 5.83 24.54
N THR A 154 1.71 4.86 24.18
CA THR A 154 1.98 3.66 25.00
C THR A 154 2.85 3.96 26.23
N MET A 155 3.73 4.96 26.17
CA MET A 155 4.51 5.41 27.34
C MET A 155 3.70 6.24 28.35
N SER A 156 2.53 6.74 27.94
CA SER A 156 1.66 7.59 28.77
C SER A 156 0.53 6.82 29.47
N SER A 157 0.44 5.51 29.23
CA SER A 157 -0.56 4.58 29.81
C SER A 157 0.07 3.70 30.89
#